data_AF-A0A9D6UE07-F1
#
_entry.id   AF-A0A9D6UE07-F1
#
_cell.length_a   1.000
_cell.length_b   1.000
_cell.length_c   1.000
_cell.angle_alpha   90.00
_cell.angle_beta   90.00
_cell.angle_gamma   90.00
#
_symmetry.space_group_name_H-M   'P 1'
#
loop_
_entity.id
_entity.type
_entity.pdbx_description
1 polymer ?
#
loop_
_entity_poly.entity_id
_entity_poly.type
_entity_poly.pdbx_seq_one_letter_code
_entity_poly.pdbx_strand_id
1 'polypeptide(L)'
;MNMHASMGAAIAADCPVNSHNEWDPLEEIIVGRLEGSTIPSDHPVVTCNIPGMAARAQSLAAGFRFPKFMIEPAQQELDGFIALLESLGVTVTRPDAVNHKAKFSTPHWSSRGFCNSCPRDSMLVFGDEILETPMAWPCRYFETHSYRPILKDYFKRGARWTSAPKPQLTDELFDPDFTLPAKGEPLRYILTEFEPVFDAADFFRCGRDIFVTRSNVTNAMGV
;
A
#
# COMPACT_ATOMS: atom_id res chain seq x y z
N MET A 1 -43.52 -37.48 -22.74
CA MET A 1 -43.14 -36.60 -21.63
C MET A 1 -41.64 -36.70 -21.46
N ASN A 2 -40.86 -35.81 -22.09
CA ASN A 2 -39.44 -35.65 -21.79
C ASN A 2 -39.24 -34.21 -21.36
N MET A 3 -39.19 -34.00 -20.04
CA MET A 3 -38.71 -32.76 -19.44
C MET A 3 -37.18 -32.82 -19.50
N HIS A 4 -36.57 -32.18 -20.50
CA HIS A 4 -35.18 -31.76 -20.36
C HIS A 4 -35.19 -30.42 -19.64
N ALA A 5 -34.74 -30.47 -18.39
CA ALA A 5 -34.54 -29.31 -17.55
C ALA A 5 -33.57 -28.33 -18.23
N SER A 6 -34.04 -27.11 -18.43
CA SER A 6 -33.22 -25.94 -18.71
C SER A 6 -32.27 -25.74 -17.52
N MET A 7 -31.00 -26.11 -17.68
CA MET A 7 -29.95 -25.60 -16.80
C MET A 7 -29.89 -24.08 -17.02
N GLY A 8 -30.49 -23.34 -16.08
CA GLY A 8 -30.32 -21.90 -16.02
C GLY A 8 -28.84 -21.58 -15.99
N ALA A 9 -28.40 -20.69 -16.88
CA ALA A 9 -27.10 -20.08 -16.77
C ALA A 9 -27.01 -19.51 -15.35
N ALA A 10 -26.11 -20.06 -14.53
CA ALA A 10 -25.74 -19.42 -13.29
C ALA A 10 -25.25 -18.02 -13.68
N ILE A 11 -26.00 -16.99 -13.27
CA ILE A 11 -25.54 -15.61 -13.33
C ILE A 11 -24.22 -15.66 -12.55
N ALA A 12 -23.09 -15.51 -13.26
CA ALA A 12 -21.81 -15.38 -12.59
C ALA A 12 -22.00 -14.24 -11.59
N ALA A 13 -21.81 -14.51 -10.30
CA ALA A 13 -21.88 -13.45 -9.31
C ALA A 13 -20.89 -12.37 -9.76
N ASP A 14 -21.37 -11.14 -9.92
CA ASP A 14 -20.52 -10.04 -10.37
C ASP A 14 -19.32 -9.95 -9.43
N CYS A 15 -18.12 -9.95 -10.01
CA CYS A 15 -16.88 -9.85 -9.25
C CYS A 15 -16.90 -8.53 -8.47
N PRO A 16 -16.67 -8.53 -7.14
CA PRO A 16 -16.73 -7.31 -6.35
C PRO A 16 -15.55 -6.37 -6.60
N VAL A 17 -14.56 -6.82 -7.35
CA VAL A 17 -13.42 -6.01 -7.78
C VAL A 17 -13.62 -5.76 -9.25
N ASN A 18 -13.81 -4.49 -9.63
CA ASN A 18 -13.82 -4.07 -11.02
C ASN A 18 -13.49 -2.58 -11.11
N SER A 19 -12.21 -2.23 -11.34
CA SER A 19 -11.80 -0.83 -11.47
C SER A 19 -10.74 -0.66 -12.55
N HIS A 20 -11.02 0.22 -13.51
CA HIS A 20 -10.17 0.44 -14.69
C HIS A 20 -9.47 1.80 -14.71
N ASN A 21 -9.99 2.79 -13.97
CA ASN A 21 -9.46 4.15 -13.93
C ASN A 21 -9.78 4.81 -12.59
N GLU A 22 -9.42 6.09 -12.45
CA GLU A 22 -9.55 6.84 -11.19
C GLU A 22 -10.78 7.77 -11.13
N TRP A 23 -11.72 7.71 -12.09
CA TRP A 23 -12.82 8.69 -12.21
C TRP A 23 -14.20 8.13 -12.52
N ASP A 24 -14.32 6.85 -12.89
CA ASP A 24 -15.63 6.21 -13.01
C ASP A 24 -16.37 6.24 -11.66
N PRO A 25 -17.72 6.17 -11.67
CA PRO A 25 -18.51 6.21 -10.43
C PRO A 25 -18.03 5.18 -9.41
N LEU A 26 -17.71 5.63 -8.20
CA LEU A 26 -17.17 4.80 -7.14
C LEU A 26 -18.28 4.01 -6.44
N GLU A 27 -18.13 2.68 -6.32
CA GLU A 27 -19.11 1.79 -5.66
C GLU A 27 -18.60 1.23 -4.32
N GLU A 28 -17.33 0.81 -4.25
CA GLU A 28 -16.70 0.30 -3.03
C GLU A 28 -15.26 0.83 -2.90
N ILE A 29 -14.84 1.15 -1.67
CA ILE A 29 -13.49 1.65 -1.36
C ILE A 29 -12.95 1.06 -0.06
N ILE A 30 -11.66 0.76 -0.05
CA ILE A 30 -10.93 0.45 1.18
C ILE A 30 -10.37 1.75 1.77
N VAL A 31 -10.80 2.09 2.98
CA VAL A 31 -10.28 3.23 3.73
C VAL A 31 -9.32 2.75 4.83
N GLY A 32 -8.16 3.40 4.93
CA GLY A 32 -7.10 3.01 5.88
C GLY A 32 -7.46 3.19 7.36
N ARG A 33 -6.50 2.91 8.23
CA ARG A 33 -6.59 3.05 9.70
C ARG A 33 -5.44 3.87 10.26
N LEU A 34 -5.74 4.65 11.30
CA LEU A 34 -4.73 5.40 12.06
C LEU A 34 -4.38 4.69 13.37
N GLU A 35 -5.26 3.80 13.84
CA GLU A 35 -5.14 3.10 15.10
C GLU A 35 -3.86 2.25 15.14
N GLY A 36 -3.08 2.44 16.20
CA GLY A 36 -1.84 1.69 16.41
C GLY A 36 -0.64 2.18 15.59
N SER A 37 -0.79 3.19 14.72
CA SER A 37 0.29 3.74 13.91
C SER A 37 1.50 4.15 14.73
N THR A 38 2.68 3.86 14.19
CA THR A 38 3.98 4.20 14.78
C THR A 38 4.82 5.02 13.81
N ILE A 39 5.71 5.83 14.36
CA ILE A 39 6.75 6.52 13.60
C ILE A 39 7.62 5.45 12.91
N PRO A 40 7.92 5.58 11.61
CA PRO A 40 8.56 4.53 10.83
C PRO A 40 9.96 4.21 11.35
N SER A 41 10.47 3.03 11.00
CA SER A 41 11.81 2.58 11.39
C SER A 41 12.90 3.49 10.82
N ASP A 42 14.01 3.62 11.53
CA ASP A 42 15.19 4.30 11.04
C ASP A 42 15.88 3.45 9.97
N HIS A 43 15.60 3.75 8.70
CA HIS A 43 16.19 3.09 7.55
C HIS A 43 16.45 4.13 6.44
N PRO A 44 17.56 4.05 5.67
CA PRO A 44 17.90 5.05 4.65
C PRO A 44 16.76 5.40 3.70
N VAL A 45 16.07 4.41 3.15
CA VAL A 45 14.90 4.61 2.25
C VAL A 45 13.75 5.40 2.89
N VAL A 46 13.61 5.31 4.22
CA VAL A 46 12.56 6.02 4.99
C VAL A 46 12.96 7.48 5.22
N THR A 47 14.23 7.73 5.52
CA THR A 47 14.73 9.04 5.93
C THR A 47 15.32 9.87 4.79
N CYS A 48 15.56 9.27 3.62
CA CYS A 48 16.22 9.91 2.48
C CYS A 48 15.54 11.21 2.01
N ASN A 49 14.22 11.31 2.17
CA ASN A 49 13.43 12.50 1.80
C ASN A 49 13.28 13.52 2.94
N ILE A 50 13.87 13.27 4.11
CA ILE A 50 13.69 14.08 5.31
C ILE A 50 14.96 14.91 5.56
N PRO A 51 14.90 16.25 5.47
CA PRO A 51 16.08 17.07 5.61
C PRO A 51 16.57 17.20 7.06
N GLY A 52 17.88 17.06 7.25
CA GLY A 52 18.63 17.58 8.40
C GLY A 52 18.17 17.09 9.78
N MET A 53 17.82 18.03 10.67
CA MET A 53 17.44 17.73 12.05
C MET A 53 16.16 16.89 12.17
N ALA A 54 15.26 16.97 11.19
CA ALA A 54 14.02 16.20 11.20
C ALA A 54 14.27 14.68 11.04
N ALA A 55 15.26 14.28 10.22
CA ALA A 55 15.64 12.88 10.08
C ALA A 55 16.18 12.32 11.39
N ARG A 56 17.02 13.09 12.10
CA ARG A 56 17.54 12.73 13.42
C ARG A 56 16.43 12.61 14.47
N ALA A 57 15.48 13.55 14.47
CA ALA A 57 14.34 13.50 15.37
C ALA A 57 13.46 12.27 15.11
N GLN A 58 13.23 11.92 13.84
CA GLN A 58 12.48 10.72 13.45
C GLN A 58 13.19 9.45 13.89
N SER A 59 14.51 9.35 13.66
CA SER A 59 15.32 8.21 14.09
C SER A 59 15.18 7.97 15.61
N LEU A 60 15.27 9.02 16.42
CA LEU A 60 15.07 8.94 17.88
C LEU A 60 13.66 8.53 18.28
N ALA A 61 12.66 8.89 17.47
CA ALA A 61 11.26 8.60 17.72
C ALA A 61 10.77 7.30 17.02
N ALA A 62 11.65 6.58 16.31
CA ALA A 62 11.29 5.41 15.52
C ALA A 62 10.63 4.33 16.39
N GLY A 63 9.48 3.82 15.92
CA GLY A 63 8.70 2.79 16.62
C GLY A 63 7.87 3.28 17.82
N PHE A 64 7.94 4.56 18.18
CA PHE A 64 6.97 5.17 19.09
C PHE A 64 5.65 5.42 18.37
N ARG A 65 4.55 5.44 19.12
CA ARG A 65 3.24 5.83 18.55
C ARG A 65 3.26 7.32 18.21
N PHE A 66 2.52 7.67 17.18
CA PHE A 66 2.24 9.08 16.91
C PHE A 66 1.54 9.72 18.12
N PRO A 67 1.86 10.98 18.46
CA PRO A 67 1.22 11.69 19.56
C PRO A 67 -0.29 11.81 19.37
N LYS A 68 -1.05 11.69 20.47
CA LYS A 68 -2.52 11.77 20.43
C LYS A 68 -3.03 13.07 19.83
N PHE A 69 -2.39 14.20 20.14
CA PHE A 69 -2.81 15.50 19.61
C PHE A 69 -2.68 15.60 18.07
N MET A 70 -1.90 14.72 17.42
CA MET A 70 -1.84 14.60 15.96
C MET A 70 -2.86 13.59 15.42
N ILE A 71 -3.03 12.45 16.11
CA ILE A 71 -3.90 11.36 15.66
C ILE A 71 -5.38 11.69 15.85
N GLU A 72 -5.76 12.37 16.94
CA GLU A 72 -7.16 12.66 17.24
C GLU A 72 -7.82 13.56 16.19
N PRO A 73 -7.22 14.68 15.74
CA PRO A 73 -7.78 15.46 14.63
C PRO A 73 -7.84 14.67 13.32
N ALA A 74 -6.78 13.93 12.99
CA ALA A 74 -6.74 13.11 11.78
C ALA A 74 -7.81 12.00 11.80
N GLN A 75 -8.12 11.45 12.97
CA GLN A 75 -9.20 10.47 13.13
C GLN A 75 -10.56 11.12 12.90
N GLN A 76 -10.79 12.32 13.41
CA GLN A 76 -12.04 13.06 13.16
C GLN A 76 -12.25 13.35 11.67
N GLU A 77 -11.18 13.75 10.96
CA GLU A 77 -11.22 13.96 9.51
C GLU A 77 -11.52 12.66 8.76
N LEU A 78 -10.88 11.55 9.16
CA LEU A 78 -11.09 10.23 8.56
C LEU A 78 -12.52 9.74 8.78
N ASP A 79 -13.07 9.90 9.98
CA ASP A 79 -14.44 9.51 10.31
C ASP A 79 -15.45 10.34 9.51
N GLY A 80 -15.20 11.64 9.36
CA GLY A 80 -15.99 12.52 8.49
C GLY A 80 -15.94 12.11 7.01
N PHE A 81 -14.77 11.73 6.52
CA PHE A 81 -14.59 11.23 5.15
C PHE A 81 -15.35 9.92 4.90
N ILE A 82 -15.31 8.98 5.86
CA ILE A 82 -16.07 7.73 5.79
C ILE A 82 -17.58 8.01 5.77
N ALA A 83 -18.07 8.84 6.70
CA ALA A 83 -19.49 9.19 6.76
C ALA A 83 -19.97 9.86 5.47
N LEU A 84 -19.13 10.71 4.86
CA LEU A 84 -19.42 11.33 3.57
C LEU A 84 -19.56 10.27 2.46
N LEU A 85 -18.59 9.36 2.33
CA LEU A 85 -18.63 8.29 1.32
C LEU A 85 -19.87 7.40 1.47
N GLU A 86 -20.17 6.98 2.70
CA GLU A 86 -21.36 6.17 2.99
C GLU A 86 -22.65 6.94 2.66
N SER A 87 -22.71 8.25 2.94
CA SER A 87 -23.87 9.09 2.58
C SER A 87 -24.09 9.21 1.06
N LEU A 88 -23.03 9.01 0.27
CA LEU A 88 -23.06 8.99 -1.19
C LEU A 88 -23.38 7.59 -1.75
N GLY A 89 -23.64 6.60 -0.88
CA GLY A 89 -23.95 5.23 -1.27
C GLY A 89 -22.74 4.37 -1.59
N VAL A 90 -21.51 4.83 -1.27
CA VAL A 90 -20.28 4.07 -1.46
C VAL A 90 -20.10 3.09 -0.30
N THR A 91 -19.82 1.82 -0.62
CA THR A 91 -19.45 0.81 0.38
C THR A 91 -18.05 1.10 0.91
N VAL A 92 -17.90 1.27 2.22
CA VAL A 92 -16.58 1.50 2.85
C VAL A 92 -16.12 0.25 3.61
N THR A 93 -15.00 -0.31 3.17
CA THR A 93 -14.34 -1.44 3.81
C THR A 93 -13.06 -0.97 4.51
N ARG A 94 -12.68 -1.57 5.65
CA ARG A 94 -11.52 -1.15 6.47
C ARG A 94 -10.63 -2.35 6.78
N PRO A 95 -9.29 -2.22 6.77
CA PRO A 95 -8.38 -3.30 7.19
C PRO A 95 -8.60 -3.69 8.66
N ASP A 96 -8.03 -4.82 9.10
CA ASP A 96 -7.96 -5.15 10.51
C ASP A 96 -7.06 -4.18 11.28
N ALA A 97 -7.33 -3.97 12.56
CA ALA A 97 -6.44 -3.21 13.44
C ALA A 97 -5.14 -3.98 13.68
N VAL A 98 -4.00 -3.28 13.60
CA VAL A 98 -2.67 -3.88 13.75
C VAL A 98 -1.92 -3.28 14.93
N ASN A 99 -1.21 -4.13 15.68
CA ASN A 99 -0.20 -3.66 16.62
C ASN A 99 1.11 -3.38 15.89
N HIS A 100 1.27 -2.18 15.30
CA HIS A 100 2.49 -1.82 14.57
C HIS A 100 3.75 -1.79 15.44
N LYS A 101 3.62 -1.77 16.77
CA LYS A 101 4.77 -1.93 17.67
C LYS A 101 5.32 -3.36 17.67
N ALA A 102 4.61 -4.38 17.17
CA ALA A 102 5.15 -5.73 17.14
C ALA A 102 6.46 -5.74 16.33
N LYS A 103 7.50 -6.37 16.89
CA LYS A 103 8.76 -6.59 16.16
C LYS A 103 8.60 -7.83 15.28
N PHE A 104 9.24 -7.78 14.12
CA PHE A 104 9.42 -8.93 13.24
C PHE A 104 10.82 -8.89 12.62
N SER A 105 11.23 -10.01 12.04
CA SER A 105 12.52 -10.12 11.37
C SER A 105 12.44 -11.06 10.17
N THR A 106 13.30 -10.78 9.20
CA THR A 106 13.69 -11.71 8.13
C THR A 106 15.03 -12.35 8.51
N PRO A 107 15.62 -13.22 7.67
CA PRO A 107 16.98 -13.69 7.88
C PRO A 107 18.06 -12.58 7.86
N HIS A 108 17.77 -11.41 7.27
CA HIS A 108 18.77 -10.36 7.00
C HIS A 108 18.58 -9.10 7.85
N TRP A 109 17.35 -8.78 8.25
CA TRP A 109 17.04 -7.53 8.94
C TRP A 109 15.86 -7.69 9.89
N SER A 110 15.66 -6.69 10.77
CA SER A 110 14.52 -6.65 11.68
C SER A 110 13.84 -5.28 11.64
N SER A 111 12.53 -5.25 11.84
CA SER A 111 11.76 -4.00 11.84
C SER A 111 10.54 -4.08 12.76
N ARG A 112 9.82 -2.98 12.84
CA ARG A 112 8.46 -2.86 13.38
C ARG A 112 7.55 -2.39 12.25
N GLY A 113 6.24 -2.44 12.48
CA GLY A 113 5.29 -1.89 11.52
C GLY A 113 5.36 -0.37 11.43
N PHE A 114 4.65 0.19 10.45
CA PHE A 114 4.48 1.63 10.27
C PHE A 114 3.04 2.07 10.58
N CYS A 115 2.16 2.03 9.57
CA CYS A 115 0.74 2.33 9.67
C CYS A 115 -0.04 1.57 8.59
N ASN A 116 -1.36 1.66 8.62
CA ASN A 116 -2.24 1.18 7.54
C ASN A 116 -3.15 2.32 7.04
N SER A 117 -2.66 3.56 7.08
CA SER A 117 -3.44 4.76 6.71
C SER A 117 -3.64 4.88 5.21
N CYS A 118 -2.73 4.33 4.40
CA CYS A 118 -2.67 4.51 2.95
C CYS A 118 -2.73 3.16 2.21
N PRO A 119 -3.93 2.55 2.06
CA PRO A 119 -4.07 1.32 1.27
C PRO A 119 -3.55 1.43 -0.17
N ARG A 120 -3.57 2.64 -0.73
CA ARG A 120 -3.12 2.96 -2.09
C ARG A 120 -1.64 2.66 -2.34
N ASP A 121 -0.82 2.64 -1.30
CA ASP A 121 0.61 2.45 -1.47
C ASP A 121 0.98 0.98 -1.67
N SER A 122 0.24 0.06 -1.02
CA SER A 122 0.59 -1.36 -0.95
C SER A 122 -0.24 -2.27 -1.86
N MET A 123 -1.28 -1.72 -2.51
CA MET A 123 -2.17 -2.47 -3.37
C MET A 123 -2.66 -1.64 -4.56
N LEU A 124 -2.79 -2.29 -5.71
CA LEU A 124 -3.30 -1.71 -6.96
C LEU A 124 -4.40 -2.61 -7.54
N VAL A 125 -5.43 -2.01 -8.14
CA VAL A 125 -6.54 -2.74 -8.78
C VAL A 125 -6.50 -2.58 -10.30
N PHE A 126 -6.57 -3.70 -11.04
CA PHE A 126 -6.61 -3.74 -12.50
C PHE A 126 -7.81 -4.56 -12.99
N GLY A 127 -8.89 -3.88 -13.34
CA GLY A 127 -10.15 -4.57 -13.63
C GLY A 127 -10.56 -5.40 -12.42
N ASP A 128 -10.59 -6.72 -12.59
CA ASP A 128 -10.97 -7.72 -11.59
C ASP A 128 -9.82 -8.26 -10.73
N GLU A 129 -8.62 -7.68 -10.84
CA GLU A 129 -7.43 -8.13 -10.13
C GLU A 129 -6.94 -7.15 -9.08
N ILE A 130 -6.59 -7.65 -7.90
CA ILE A 130 -5.84 -6.91 -6.88
C ILE A 130 -4.39 -7.41 -6.87
N LEU A 131 -3.45 -6.49 -7.04
CA LEU A 131 -2.01 -6.72 -6.97
C LEU A 131 -1.46 -6.17 -5.65
N GLU A 132 -0.86 -7.03 -4.81
CA GLU A 132 -0.01 -6.63 -3.69
C GLU A 132 1.39 -6.25 -4.20
N THR A 133 1.90 -5.09 -3.80
CA THR A 133 3.17 -4.55 -4.31
C THR A 133 4.38 -4.92 -3.44
N PRO A 134 5.59 -4.98 -4.04
CA PRO A 134 6.83 -5.30 -3.34
C PRO A 134 7.43 -4.03 -2.74
N MET A 135 6.91 -3.62 -1.59
CA MET A 135 7.30 -2.38 -0.89
C MET A 135 8.81 -2.32 -0.62
N ALA A 136 9.41 -1.14 -0.84
CA ALA A 136 10.83 -0.90 -0.59
C ALA A 136 11.18 -0.65 0.90
N TRP A 137 10.17 -0.36 1.73
CA TRP A 137 10.36 -0.01 3.14
C TRP A 137 10.26 -1.26 4.04
N PRO A 138 11.30 -1.59 4.84
CA PRO A 138 11.24 -2.75 5.75
C PRO A 138 10.07 -2.71 6.74
N CYS A 139 9.66 -1.51 7.21
CA CYS A 139 8.52 -1.35 8.12
C CYS A 139 7.14 -1.57 7.46
N ARG A 140 7.09 -1.67 6.13
CA ARG A 140 5.88 -1.92 5.32
C ARG A 140 5.81 -3.34 4.76
N TYR A 141 6.80 -4.19 5.07
CA TYR A 141 6.96 -5.52 4.48
C TYR A 141 5.72 -6.44 4.63
N PHE A 142 5.06 -6.35 5.78
CA PHE A 142 3.84 -7.09 6.11
C PHE A 142 2.58 -6.22 6.10
N GLU A 143 2.61 -5.04 5.48
CA GLU A 143 1.49 -4.08 5.51
C GLU A 143 0.19 -4.66 4.97
N THR A 144 0.27 -5.50 3.93
CA THR A 144 -0.89 -6.15 3.32
C THR A 144 -1.58 -7.19 4.22
N HIS A 145 -0.94 -7.60 5.33
CA HIS A 145 -1.50 -8.62 6.23
C HIS A 145 -2.81 -8.18 6.89
N SER A 146 -2.97 -6.88 7.17
CA SER A 146 -4.20 -6.33 7.75
C SER A 146 -5.40 -6.40 6.79
N TYR A 147 -5.14 -6.49 5.48
CA TYR A 147 -6.18 -6.58 4.46
C TYR A 147 -6.56 -8.02 4.12
N ARG A 148 -5.87 -9.04 4.69
CA ARG A 148 -6.10 -10.45 4.34
C ARG A 148 -7.55 -10.91 4.50
N PRO A 149 -8.34 -10.48 5.50
CA PRO A 149 -9.77 -10.84 5.54
C PRO A 149 -10.52 -10.34 4.30
N ILE A 150 -10.29 -9.09 3.91
CA ILE A 150 -10.89 -8.44 2.73
C ILE A 150 -10.45 -9.15 1.45
N LEU A 151 -9.14 -9.30 1.25
CA LEU A 151 -8.58 -9.91 0.04
C LEU A 151 -9.05 -11.36 -0.15
N LYS A 152 -9.11 -12.14 0.94
CA LYS A 152 -9.65 -13.51 0.90
C LYS A 152 -11.15 -13.53 0.60
N ASP A 153 -11.90 -12.54 1.08
CA ASP A 153 -13.33 -12.41 0.76
C ASP A 153 -13.55 -12.11 -0.72
N TYR A 154 -12.88 -11.09 -1.26
CA TYR A 154 -12.94 -10.76 -2.68
C TYR A 154 -12.50 -11.92 -3.57
N PHE A 155 -11.42 -12.61 -3.22
CA PHE A 155 -10.94 -13.79 -3.94
C PHE A 155 -11.99 -14.91 -3.99
N LYS A 156 -12.67 -15.20 -2.87
CA LYS A 156 -13.76 -16.19 -2.81
C LYS A 156 -14.97 -15.77 -3.65
N ARG A 157 -15.17 -14.47 -3.83
CA ARG A 157 -16.23 -13.87 -4.65
C ARG A 157 -15.81 -13.64 -6.11
N GLY A 158 -14.67 -14.18 -6.53
CA GLY A 158 -14.26 -14.24 -7.94
C GLY A 158 -13.21 -13.21 -8.36
N ALA A 159 -12.68 -12.38 -7.45
CA ALA A 159 -11.57 -11.49 -7.78
C ALA A 159 -10.26 -12.26 -8.00
N ARG A 160 -9.44 -11.82 -8.95
CA ARG A 160 -8.07 -12.29 -9.09
C ARG A 160 -7.21 -11.62 -8.02
N TRP A 161 -6.32 -12.38 -7.41
CA TRP A 161 -5.45 -11.90 -6.34
C TRP A 161 -4.02 -12.33 -6.59
N THR A 162 -3.16 -11.34 -6.81
CA THR A 162 -1.76 -11.52 -7.18
C THR A 162 -0.87 -10.80 -6.17
N SER A 163 0.29 -11.39 -5.87
CA SER A 163 1.36 -10.73 -5.13
C SER A 163 2.58 -10.66 -6.01
N ALA A 164 3.17 -9.47 -6.14
CA ALA A 164 4.50 -9.32 -6.71
C ALA A 164 5.53 -10.10 -5.86
N PRO A 165 6.71 -10.44 -6.43
CA PRO A 165 7.77 -11.13 -5.69
C PRO A 165 8.16 -10.35 -4.44
N LYS A 166 8.12 -11.00 -3.27
CA LYS A 166 8.52 -10.35 -2.02
C LYS A 166 10.04 -10.05 -2.04
N PRO A 167 10.46 -8.79 -1.86
CA PRO A 167 11.86 -8.42 -1.93
C PRO A 167 12.65 -8.91 -0.71
N GLN A 168 13.94 -9.15 -0.86
CA GLN A 168 14.85 -9.50 0.24
C GLN A 168 15.13 -8.28 1.13
N LEU A 169 15.14 -7.07 0.54
CA LEU A 169 15.46 -5.79 1.19
C LEU A 169 16.82 -5.81 1.90
N THR A 170 17.83 -6.37 1.25
CA THR A 170 19.22 -6.32 1.72
C THR A 170 19.89 -5.02 1.31
N ASP A 171 21.08 -4.75 1.85
CA ASP A 171 21.82 -3.50 1.61
C ASP A 171 22.10 -3.27 0.11
N GLU A 172 22.21 -4.33 -0.69
CA GLU A 172 22.41 -4.25 -2.15
C GLU A 172 21.29 -3.50 -2.89
N LEU A 173 20.08 -3.42 -2.32
CA LEU A 173 18.97 -2.67 -2.89
C LEU A 173 19.13 -1.15 -2.71
N PHE A 174 19.96 -0.69 -1.78
CA PHE A 174 20.07 0.71 -1.41
C PHE A 174 21.47 1.27 -1.73
N ASP A 175 21.53 2.39 -2.44
CA ASP A 175 22.76 3.13 -2.67
C ASP A 175 23.23 3.76 -1.34
N PRO A 176 24.36 3.31 -0.77
CA PRO A 176 24.86 3.81 0.51
C PRO A 176 25.35 5.27 0.42
N ASP A 177 25.66 5.75 -0.78
CA ASP A 177 26.16 7.10 -1.05
C ASP A 177 25.05 8.03 -1.55
N PHE A 178 23.79 7.61 -1.47
CA PHE A 178 22.65 8.39 -1.92
C PHE A 178 22.59 9.76 -1.22
N THR A 179 22.44 10.80 -2.03
CA THR A 179 22.22 12.18 -1.61
C THR A 179 21.10 12.80 -2.44
N LEU A 180 20.27 13.64 -1.81
CA LEU A 180 19.22 14.36 -2.52
C LEU A 180 19.84 15.21 -3.64
N PRO A 181 19.40 15.07 -4.90
CA PRO A 181 19.92 15.88 -6.00
C PRO A 181 19.72 17.38 -5.74
N ALA A 182 20.75 18.18 -5.99
CA ALA A 182 20.62 19.63 -5.96
C ALA A 182 19.81 20.14 -7.17
N LYS A 183 19.30 21.37 -7.10
CA LYS A 183 18.55 21.97 -8.20
C LYS A 183 19.41 22.01 -9.47
N GLY A 184 18.95 21.34 -10.53
CA GLY A 184 19.63 21.27 -11.82
C GLY A 184 20.52 20.04 -12.00
N GLU A 185 20.70 19.21 -10.97
CA GLU A 185 21.33 17.90 -11.11
C GLU A 185 20.35 16.88 -11.71
N PRO A 186 20.87 15.82 -12.38
CA PRO A 186 20.06 14.69 -12.77
C PRO A 186 19.35 14.06 -11.57
N LEU A 187 18.11 13.59 -11.78
CA LEU A 187 17.40 12.80 -10.77
C LEU A 187 18.20 11.54 -10.46
N ARG A 188 18.34 11.27 -9.17
CA ARG A 188 18.95 10.06 -8.61
C ARG A 188 17.96 9.48 -7.60
N TYR A 189 17.99 8.16 -7.45
CA TYR A 189 17.15 7.44 -6.52
C TYR A 189 18.02 6.62 -5.59
N ILE A 190 17.54 6.39 -4.36
CA ILE A 190 18.26 5.54 -3.41
C ILE A 190 18.24 4.06 -3.82
N LEU A 191 17.27 3.66 -4.65
CA LEU A 191 17.13 2.27 -5.05
C LEU A 191 18.10 1.91 -6.18
N THR A 192 18.73 0.76 -6.04
CA THR A 192 19.43 0.06 -7.13
C THR A 192 18.44 -0.81 -7.92
N GLU A 193 18.94 -1.52 -8.93
CA GLU A 193 18.18 -2.50 -9.71
C GLU A 193 18.51 -3.94 -9.25
N PHE A 194 18.78 -4.14 -7.95
CA PHE A 194 19.10 -5.46 -7.39
C PHE A 194 17.92 -6.44 -7.46
N GLU A 195 16.71 -5.96 -7.17
CA GLU A 195 15.47 -6.75 -7.17
C GLU A 195 14.24 -5.85 -7.42
N PRO A 196 13.08 -6.39 -7.84
CA PRO A 196 11.91 -5.57 -8.14
C PRO A 196 11.29 -5.00 -6.87
N VAL A 197 11.17 -3.68 -6.79
CA VAL A 197 10.43 -2.96 -5.74
C VAL A 197 9.62 -1.82 -6.33
N PHE A 198 8.40 -1.63 -5.81
CA PHE A 198 7.54 -0.50 -6.16
C PHE A 198 6.41 -0.31 -5.16
N ASP A 199 5.99 0.95 -5.02
CA ASP A 199 4.74 1.31 -4.34
C ASP A 199 3.65 1.49 -5.39
N ALA A 200 2.45 0.96 -5.14
CA ALA A 200 1.30 1.11 -6.04
C ALA A 200 0.93 2.58 -6.30
N ALA A 201 1.24 3.47 -5.37
CA ALA A 201 0.95 4.90 -5.47
C ALA A 201 1.76 5.63 -6.56
N ASP A 202 2.84 5.04 -7.08
CA ASP A 202 3.58 5.59 -8.22
C ASP A 202 2.89 5.30 -9.57
N PHE A 203 1.82 4.50 -9.57
CA PHE A 203 1.06 4.10 -10.76
C PHE A 203 -0.29 4.83 -10.81
N PHE A 204 -0.64 5.33 -12.00
CA PHE A 204 -1.91 6.00 -12.27
C PHE A 204 -2.63 5.33 -13.44
N ARG A 205 -3.89 4.94 -13.24
CA ARG A 205 -4.64 4.11 -14.20
C ARG A 205 -5.55 4.94 -15.09
N CYS A 206 -5.44 4.74 -16.40
CA CYS A 206 -6.24 5.37 -17.45
C CYS A 206 -6.87 4.31 -18.36
N GLY A 207 -7.57 3.33 -17.78
CA GLY A 207 -8.18 2.23 -18.52
C GLY A 207 -7.15 1.22 -18.99
N ARG A 208 -6.78 1.27 -20.28
CA ARG A 208 -5.77 0.37 -20.87
C ARG A 208 -4.35 0.84 -20.64
N ASP A 209 -4.18 2.14 -20.39
CA ASP A 209 -2.88 2.77 -20.19
C ASP A 209 -2.64 2.98 -18.70
N ILE A 210 -1.44 2.65 -18.24
CA ILE A 210 -1.00 2.87 -16.86
C ILE A 210 0.27 3.70 -16.92
N PHE A 211 0.27 4.83 -16.23
CA PHE A 211 1.41 5.73 -16.14
C PHE A 211 2.14 5.44 -14.84
N VAL A 212 3.46 5.40 -14.89
CA VAL A 212 4.30 5.15 -13.73
C VAL A 212 5.44 6.15 -13.66
N THR A 213 5.82 6.53 -12.44
CA THR A 213 7.03 7.29 -12.19
C THR A 213 8.06 6.44 -11.45
N ARG A 214 9.34 6.55 -11.83
CA ARG A 214 10.43 6.06 -11.00
C ARG A 214 10.60 6.98 -9.80
N SER A 215 10.88 6.40 -8.64
CA SER A 215 10.91 7.11 -7.36
C SER A 215 11.93 6.49 -6.40
N ASN A 216 12.01 7.02 -5.18
CA ASN A 216 12.80 6.42 -4.10
C ASN A 216 12.20 5.11 -3.55
N VAL A 217 11.04 4.69 -4.06
CA VAL A 217 10.38 3.42 -3.70
C VAL A 217 10.04 2.53 -4.91
N THR A 218 10.20 3.04 -6.14
CA THR A 218 9.92 2.32 -7.40
C THR A 218 11.11 2.37 -8.35
N ASN A 219 11.73 1.21 -8.59
CA ASN A 219 12.88 1.05 -9.51
C ASN A 219 12.44 0.55 -10.90
N ALA A 220 13.37 0.47 -11.86
CA ALA A 220 13.04 0.07 -13.23
C ALA A 220 12.70 -1.42 -13.35
N MET A 221 13.26 -2.27 -12.49
CA MET A 221 12.91 -3.70 -12.42
C MET A 221 11.50 -3.95 -11.88
N GLY A 222 10.97 -3.03 -11.06
CA GLY A 222 9.61 -3.08 -10.55
C GLY A 222 8.54 -2.66 -11.56
N VAL A 223 8.89 -1.81 -12.52
CA VAL A 223 8.03 -1.36 -13.63
C VAL A 223 7.89 -2.44 -14.70
#